data_AF-A0A1X0CMS8-F1
#
_entry.id   AF-A0A1X0CMS8-F1
#
_cell.length_a   1.000
_cell.length_b   1.000
_cell.length_c   1.000
_cell.angle_alpha   90.00
_cell.angle_beta   90.00
_cell.angle_gamma   90.00
#
_symmetry.space_group_name_H-M   'P 1'
#
loop_
_entity.id
_entity.type
_entity.pdbx_description
1 polymer ?
#
loop_
_entity_poly.entity_id
_entity_poly.type
_entity_poly.pdbx_seq_one_letter_code
_entity_poly.pdbx_strand_id
1 'polypeptide(L)'
;RRVELSRPRSVIGKNTVECMQAGAVFGFAALVDGLIRRIREDVDGFDGTDVTVVATGYTAPLLLDELRTPARFDPDLTLQGLRMVYERNRENGRIRHKNPGGTTVD
;
A
#
# COMPACT_ATOMS: atom_id res chain seq x y z
N ARG A 1 -6.63 1.40 -29.29
CA ARG A 1 -5.15 1.43 -29.07
C ARG A 1 -4.93 1.56 -27.57
N ARG A 2 -4.16 0.68 -26.93
CA ARG A 2 -3.86 0.77 -25.49
C ARG A 2 -2.71 1.77 -25.30
N VAL A 3 -2.84 2.69 -24.35
CA VAL A 3 -1.73 3.57 -23.95
C VAL A 3 -0.99 2.86 -22.84
N GLU A 4 0.29 2.54 -23.06
CA GLU A 4 1.14 2.02 -21.99
C GLU A 4 1.42 3.15 -20.99
N LEU A 5 1.26 2.83 -19.70
CA LEU A 5 1.60 3.72 -18.61
C LEU A 5 3.11 3.79 -18.51
N SER A 6 3.65 4.97 -18.74
CA SER A 6 5.06 5.29 -18.59
C SER A 6 5.19 6.65 -17.94
N ARG A 7 6.33 6.91 -17.31
CA ARG A 7 6.59 8.18 -16.64
C ARG A 7 6.65 9.30 -17.69
N PRO A 8 5.76 10.30 -17.64
CA PRO A 8 5.79 11.42 -18.57
C PRO A 8 6.98 12.33 -18.27
N ARG A 9 7.58 12.94 -19.31
CA ARG A 9 8.69 13.90 -19.15
C ARG A 9 8.24 15.28 -18.67
N SER A 10 6.94 15.56 -18.77
CA SER A 10 6.32 16.86 -18.51
C SER A 10 4.85 16.66 -18.14
N VAL A 11 4.34 17.51 -17.25
CA VAL A 11 2.90 17.56 -16.90
C VAL A 11 2.08 18.07 -18.09
N ILE A 12 2.64 18.96 -18.90
CA ILE A 12 2.00 19.45 -20.13
C ILE A 12 2.46 18.55 -21.28
N GLY A 13 1.56 17.68 -21.74
CA GLY A 13 1.78 16.81 -22.89
C GLY A 13 1.67 17.56 -24.21
N LYS A 14 2.41 17.12 -25.23
CA LYS A 14 2.44 17.71 -26.58
C LYS A 14 1.60 16.95 -27.60
N ASN A 15 1.02 15.83 -27.18
CA ASN A 15 0.09 15.02 -27.97
C ASN A 15 -0.85 14.26 -27.04
N THR A 16 -1.89 13.65 -27.60
CA THR A 16 -2.93 12.94 -26.83
C THR A 16 -2.37 11.86 -25.91
N VAL A 17 -1.36 11.10 -26.36
CA VAL A 17 -0.77 10.02 -25.55
C VAL A 17 -0.05 10.60 -24.34
N GLU A 18 0.77 11.63 -24.54
CA GLU A 18 1.46 12.33 -23.45
C GLU A 18 0.48 12.98 -22.47
N CYS A 19 -0.59 13.62 -22.96
CA CYS A 19 -1.61 14.22 -22.09
C CYS A 19 -2.32 13.16 -21.23
N MET A 20 -2.63 11.99 -21.80
CA MET A 20 -3.22 10.88 -21.04
C MET A 20 -2.25 10.31 -20.00
N GLN A 21 -0.99 10.11 -20.36
CA GLN A 21 0.04 9.62 -19.43
C GLN A 21 0.27 10.63 -18.29
N ALA A 22 0.35 11.93 -18.59
CA ALA A 22 0.48 13.00 -17.61
C ALA A 22 -0.69 13.02 -16.63
N GLY A 23 -1.92 12.98 -17.13
CA GLY A 23 -3.11 12.91 -16.27
C GLY A 23 -3.13 11.66 -15.40
N ALA A 24 -2.76 10.50 -15.94
CA ALA A 24 -2.77 9.24 -15.20
C ALA A 24 -1.69 9.18 -14.11
N VAL A 25 -0.47 9.66 -14.37
CA VAL A 25 0.64 9.59 -13.40
C VAL A 25 0.56 10.74 -12.38
N PHE A 26 0.63 11.99 -12.83
CA PHE A 26 0.66 13.14 -11.92
C PHE A 26 -0.69 13.38 -11.24
N GLY A 27 -1.80 13.14 -11.96
CA GLY A 27 -3.14 13.27 -11.39
C GLY A 27 -3.39 12.24 -10.29
N PHE A 28 -2.96 11.00 -10.49
CA PHE A 28 -3.11 9.97 -9.48
C PHE A 28 -2.17 10.20 -8.28
N ALA A 29 -0.92 10.63 -8.50
CA ALA A 29 -0.03 11.02 -7.42
C ALA A 29 -0.63 12.14 -6.55
N ALA A 30 -1.18 13.19 -7.18
CA ALA A 30 -1.86 14.28 -6.48
C ALA A 30 -3.12 13.81 -5.72
N LEU A 31 -3.87 12.86 -6.27
CA LEU A 31 -5.00 12.23 -5.59
C LEU A 31 -4.54 11.50 -4.32
N VAL A 32 -3.48 10.70 -4.42
CA VAL A 32 -2.90 9.96 -3.30
C VAL A 32 -2.42 10.91 -2.20
N ASP A 33 -1.64 11.94 -2.54
CA ASP A 33 -1.21 12.97 -1.57
C ASP A 33 -2.40 13.67 -0.92
N GLY A 34 -3.40 14.03 -1.72
CA GLY A 34 -4.61 14.69 -1.24
C GLY A 34 -5.46 13.81 -0.31
N LEU A 35 -5.40 12.48 -0.48
CA LEU A 35 -6.07 11.52 0.40
C LEU A 35 -5.28 11.33 1.69
N ILE A 36 -3.95 11.16 1.63
CA ILE A 36 -3.11 11.04 2.81
C ILE A 36 -3.28 12.26 3.72
N ARG A 37 -3.24 13.47 3.14
CA ARG A 37 -3.47 14.71 3.91
C ARG A 37 -4.82 14.70 4.62
N ARG A 38 -5.90 14.33 3.93
CA ARG A 38 -7.25 14.28 4.52
C ARG A 38 -7.34 13.25 5.64
N ILE A 39 -6.73 12.08 5.49
CA ILE A 39 -6.70 11.06 6.54
C ILE A 39 -5.98 11.58 7.79
N ARG A 40 -4.85 12.29 7.61
CA ARG A 40 -4.11 12.89 8.73
C ARG A 40 -4.90 13.99 9.46
N GLU A 41 -5.73 14.73 8.73
CA GLU A 41 -6.61 15.75 9.29
C GLU A 41 -7.83 15.16 10.03
N ASP A 42 -8.30 13.98 9.62
CA ASP A 42 -9.54 13.36 10.12
C ASP A 42 -9.31 12.41 11.30
N VAL A 43 -8.10 11.86 11.45
CA VAL A 43 -7.77 10.87 12.48
C VAL A 43 -6.92 11.51 13.58
N ASP A 44 -7.47 11.60 14.80
CA ASP A 44 -6.75 12.09 15.97
C ASP A 44 -5.45 11.32 16.20
N GLY A 45 -4.34 12.05 16.38
CA GLY A 45 -3.00 11.49 16.56
C GLY A 45 -2.30 11.09 15.25
N PHE A 46 -2.87 11.37 14.08
CA PHE A 46 -2.21 11.16 12.78
C PHE A 46 -1.69 12.46 12.13
N ASP A 47 -1.81 13.59 12.83
CA ASP A 47 -1.35 14.92 12.39
C ASP A 47 0.18 15.06 12.40
N GLY A 48 0.87 14.18 13.13
CA GLY A 48 2.33 14.10 13.22
C GLY A 48 3.04 13.54 11.98
N THR A 49 4.36 13.72 11.95
CA THR A 49 5.25 13.14 10.92
C THR A 49 5.63 11.69 11.20
N ASP A 50 5.16 11.12 12.30
CA ASP A 50 5.42 9.75 12.75
C ASP A 50 4.52 8.70 12.08
N VAL A 51 3.44 9.14 11.42
CA VAL A 51 2.60 8.26 10.60
C VAL A 51 3.35 7.81 9.35
N THR A 52 3.74 6.53 9.36
CA THR A 52 4.43 5.89 8.23
C THR A 52 3.44 5.59 7.10
N VAL A 53 3.73 6.11 5.90
CA VAL A 53 3.03 5.73 4.67
C VAL A 53 3.79 4.60 3.98
N VAL A 54 3.09 3.51 3.67
CA VAL A 54 3.65 2.36 2.97
C VAL A 54 2.94 2.17 1.65
N ALA A 55 3.70 2.03 0.57
CA ALA A 55 3.21 1.74 -0.77
C ALA A 55 3.61 0.32 -1.18
N THR A 56 2.72 -0.38 -1.87
CA THR A 56 2.95 -1.73 -2.41
C THR A 56 2.28 -1.89 -3.77
N GLY A 57 2.50 -3.02 -4.44
CA GLY A 57 1.93 -3.33 -5.76
C GLY A 57 2.83 -2.92 -6.92
N TYR A 58 2.63 -3.57 -8.06
CA TYR A 58 3.56 -3.49 -9.20
C TYR A 58 3.65 -2.11 -9.86
N THR A 59 2.60 -1.28 -9.75
CA THR A 59 2.57 0.09 -10.31
C THR A 59 3.08 1.15 -9.35
N ALA A 60 3.28 0.83 -8.07
CA ALA A 60 3.73 1.82 -7.09
C ALA A 60 5.04 2.52 -7.51
N PRO A 61 6.08 1.82 -8.05
CA PRO A 61 7.30 2.47 -8.51
C PRO A 61 7.10 3.57 -9.56
N LEU A 62 6.02 3.51 -10.36
CA LEU A 62 5.70 4.55 -11.35
C LEU A 62 5.25 5.87 -10.70
N LEU A 63 4.69 5.79 -9.50
CA LEU A 63 4.06 6.91 -8.80
C LEU A 63 4.92 7.47 -7.68
N LEU A 64 5.78 6.64 -7.06
CA LEU A 64 6.58 7.01 -5.88
C LEU A 64 7.39 8.30 -6.08
N ASP A 65 8.02 8.45 -7.25
CA ASP A 65 8.81 9.63 -7.58
C ASP A 65 7.97 10.92 -7.71
N GLU A 66 6.66 10.78 -7.89
CA GLU A 66 5.74 11.90 -8.10
C GLU A 66 4.91 12.25 -6.85
N LEU A 67 5.02 11.44 -5.78
CA LEU A 67 4.39 11.73 -4.50
C LEU A 67 5.20 12.81 -3.77
N ARG A 68 4.49 13.78 -3.19
CA ARG A 68 5.08 14.73 -2.24
C ARG A 68 5.21 14.11 -0.85
N THR A 69 4.34 13.16 -0.53
CA THR A 69 4.37 12.43 0.73
C THR A 69 5.42 11.32 0.68
N PRO A 70 6.41 11.30 1.60
CA PRO A 70 7.36 10.20 1.67
C PRO A 70 6.63 8.88 1.93
N ALA A 71 6.84 7.90 1.07
CA ALA A 71 6.27 6.58 1.19
C ALA A 71 7.37 5.52 1.13
N ARG A 72 7.34 4.58 2.07
CA ARG A 72 8.19 3.38 2.03
C ARG A 72 7.60 2.40 1.03
N PHE A 73 8.38 1.99 0.03
CA PHE A 73 7.99 0.92 -0.86
C PHE A 73 8.27 -0.45 -0.23
N ASP A 74 7.26 -1.31 -0.18
CA ASP A 74 7.40 -2.71 0.22
C ASP A 74 6.66 -3.62 -0.79
N PRO A 75 7.37 -4.27 -1.72
CA PRO A 75 6.76 -5.12 -2.75
C PRO A 75 6.16 -6.41 -2.19
N ASP A 76 6.63 -6.86 -1.02
CA ASP A 76 6.24 -8.13 -0.41
C ASP A 76 5.23 -7.95 0.73
N LEU A 77 4.71 -6.74 0.93
CA LEU A 77 3.83 -6.40 2.05
C LEU A 77 2.70 -7.42 2.27
N THR A 78 2.03 -7.81 1.18
CA THR A 78 0.96 -8.83 1.23
C THR A 78 1.50 -10.21 1.61
N LEU A 79 2.64 -10.63 1.04
CA LEU A 79 3.25 -11.93 1.34
C LEU A 79 3.74 -12.02 2.79
N GLN A 80 4.29 -10.93 3.32
CA GLN A 80 4.65 -10.82 4.73
C GLN A 80 3.42 -10.99 5.62
N GLY A 81 2.31 -10.32 5.31
CA GLY A 81 1.05 -10.47 6.04
C GLY A 81 0.51 -11.91 5.99
N LEU A 82 0.51 -12.54 4.82
CA LEU A 82 0.09 -13.94 4.66
C LEU A 82 0.97 -14.90 5.47
N ARG A 83 2.29 -14.69 5.50
CA ARG A 83 3.22 -15.46 6.34
C ARG A 83 2.88 -15.32 7.82
N MET A 84 2.64 -14.10 8.31
CA MET A 84 2.29 -13.85 9.71
C MET A 84 0.98 -14.55 10.10
N VAL A 85 -0.04 -14.49 9.24
CA VAL A 85 -1.33 -15.18 9.46
C VAL A 85 -1.14 -16.69 9.51
N TYR A 86 -0.33 -17.25 8.60
CA TYR A 86 -0.01 -18.68 8.58
C TYR A 86 0.72 -19.13 9.87
N GLU A 87 1.74 -18.40 10.29
CA GLU A 87 2.49 -18.68 11.52
C GLU A 87 1.59 -18.68 12.75
N ARG A 88 0.75 -17.65 12.90
CA ARG A 88 -0.24 -17.54 13.99
C ARG A 88 -1.20 -18.72 14.01
N ASN A 89 -1.69 -19.15 12.85
CA ASN A 89 -2.61 -20.28 12.76
C ASN A 89 -1.93 -21.62 13.07
N ARG A 90 -0.65 -21.79 12.73
CA ARG A 90 0.12 -22.98 13.09
C ARG A 90 0.40 -23.07 14.57
N GLU A 91 0.72 -21.95 15.22
CA GLU A 91 0.93 -21.90 16.66
C GLU A 91 -0.38 -22.25 17.40
N ASN A 92 -1.50 -21.64 17.01
CA ASN A 92 -2.82 -21.99 17.54
C ASN A 92 -3.18 -23.47 17.30
N GLY A 93 -2.88 -24.00 16.11
CA GLY A 93 -3.06 -25.42 15.80
C GLY A 93 -2.21 -26.34 16.69
N ARG A 94 -0.96 -25.96 16.96
CA ARG A 94 -0.07 -26.69 17.87
C ARG A 94 -0.55 -26.66 19.32
N ILE A 95 -1.10 -25.54 19.79
CA ILE A 95 -1.72 -25.44 21.12
C ILE A 95 -2.93 -26.37 21.22
N ARG A 96 -3.81 -26.38 20.20
CA ARG A 96 -4.97 -27.29 20.17
C ARG A 96 -4.58 -28.77 20.13
N HIS A 97 -3.53 -29.13 19.40
CA HIS A 97 -3.03 -30.51 19.35
C HIS A 97 -2.21 -30.93 20.58
N LYS A 98 -1.65 -29.98 21.34
CA LYS A 98 -1.02 -30.25 22.64
C LYS A 98 -2.03 -30.45 23.78
N ASN A 99 -3.31 -30.13 23.56
CA ASN A 99 -4.41 -30.45 24.48
C ASN A 99 -5.32 -31.60 23.95
N PRO A 100 -4.83 -32.83 23.74
CA PRO A 100 -5.69 -33.96 23.40
C PRO A 100 -6.39 -34.58 24.63
N GLY A 101 -6.20 -34.05 25.85
CA GLY A 101 -6.67 -34.65 27.12
C GLY A 101 -7.69 -33.84 27.91
N GLY A 102 -8.45 -32.96 27.29
CA GLY A 102 -9.35 -32.02 27.98
C GLY A 102 -10.79 -32.47 28.18
N THR A 103 -11.07 -33.73 28.55
CA THR A 103 -12.29 -34.09 29.31
C THR A 103 -12.08 -35.41 30.06
N THR A 104 -12.13 -35.39 31.40
CA THR A 104 -12.93 -36.32 32.23
C THR A 104 -12.99 -35.83 33.69
N VAL A 105 -14.21 -35.48 34.11
CA VAL A 105 -14.87 -35.74 35.41
C VAL A 105 -14.14 -35.35 36.70
N ASP A 106 -14.54 -34.23 37.30
CA ASP A 106 -15.42 -34.18 38.51
C ASP A 106 -16.20 -32.85 38.51
#